data_AF-A0A6C0PW89-F1
#
_entry.id   AF-A0A6C0PW89-F1
#
_cell.length_a   1.000
_cell.length_b   1.000
_cell.length_c   1.000
_cell.angle_alpha   90.00
_cell.angle_beta   90.00
_cell.angle_gamma   90.00
#
_symmetry.space_group_name_H-M   'P 1'
#
loop_
_entity.id
_entity.type
_entity.pdbx_description
1 polymer ?
#
loop_
_entity_poly.entity_id
_entity_poly.type
_entity_poly.pdbx_seq_one_letter_code
_entity_poly.pdbx_strand_id
1 'polypeptide(L)'
;MPDRSGAVDDHLLNEASAALARQAPYESVEDWLWRRGRGLAAVYLTALKSQGEITWRRRSRWAPFGSSRAVLTDTPALRSARERRTSDEPVLASLGTAIGIHDQERPQDQRDQRLESPPDVADEAVETVLATVHNAVRDLEAERQRRSIEDAAFDNIWRGQ
;
A
#
# COMPACT_ATOMS: atom_id res chain seq x y z
N MET A 1 8.08 24.38 15.50
CA MET A 1 7.21 24.33 14.32
C MET A 1 7.83 23.38 13.31
N PRO A 2 7.32 22.15 13.14
CA PRO A 2 7.65 21.38 11.96
C PRO A 2 6.39 20.97 11.19
N ASP A 3 6.27 21.42 9.95
CA ASP A 3 5.49 20.72 8.93
C ASP A 3 6.26 20.81 7.60
N ARG A 4 6.95 19.72 7.26
CA ARG A 4 7.65 19.52 5.97
C ARG A 4 7.69 18.03 5.61
N SER A 5 6.59 17.32 5.85
CA SER A 5 6.33 16.02 5.22
C SER A 5 5.78 16.29 3.82
N GLY A 6 6.51 16.97 2.93
CA GLY A 6 7.43 16.31 2.00
C GLY A 6 6.73 16.25 0.63
N ALA A 7 7.05 17.18 -0.28
CA ALA A 7 6.28 17.57 -1.48
C ALA A 7 5.74 16.47 -2.44
N VAL A 8 6.14 15.20 -2.28
CA VAL A 8 5.54 14.05 -3.01
C VAL A 8 4.24 13.56 -2.36
N ASP A 9 4.11 13.64 -1.03
CA ASP A 9 2.82 13.41 -0.36
C ASP A 9 1.79 14.42 -0.89
N ASP A 10 2.17 15.69 -1.02
CA ASP A 10 1.25 16.70 -1.53
C ASP A 10 0.86 16.49 -3.00
N HIS A 11 1.80 16.23 -3.92
CA HIS A 11 1.43 16.16 -5.34
C HIS A 11 0.57 14.93 -5.68
N LEU A 12 0.95 13.74 -5.22
CA LEU A 12 0.18 12.52 -5.51
C LEU A 12 -1.19 12.54 -4.81
N LEU A 13 -1.27 13.12 -3.62
CA LEU A 13 -2.54 13.36 -2.92
C LEU A 13 -3.40 14.40 -3.64
N ASN A 14 -2.79 15.48 -4.14
CA ASN A 14 -3.48 16.49 -4.95
C ASN A 14 -4.05 15.88 -6.23
N GLU A 15 -3.27 15.07 -6.95
CA GLU A 15 -3.77 14.32 -8.11
C GLU A 15 -4.93 13.40 -7.74
N ALA A 16 -4.84 12.67 -6.63
CA ALA A 16 -5.90 11.78 -6.17
C ALA A 16 -7.17 12.57 -5.86
N SER A 17 -7.06 13.70 -5.16
CA SER A 17 -8.20 14.56 -4.82
C SER A 17 -8.84 15.24 -6.05
N ALA A 18 -8.03 15.53 -7.08
CA ALA A 18 -8.50 16.08 -8.35
C ALA A 18 -9.22 15.02 -9.21
N ALA A 19 -8.88 13.74 -9.04
CA ALA A 19 -9.49 12.63 -9.76
C ALA A 19 -10.84 12.15 -9.18
N LEU A 20 -11.30 12.74 -8.06
CA LEU A 20 -12.59 12.43 -7.44
C LEU A 20 -13.75 13.10 -8.19
N ALA A 21 -14.79 12.32 -8.51
CA ALA A 21 -16.04 12.86 -8.99
C ALA A 21 -16.79 13.58 -7.86
N ARG A 22 -16.89 14.91 -7.93
CA ARG A 22 -17.55 15.75 -6.91
C ARG A 22 -19.05 16.00 -7.20
N GLN A 23 -19.61 15.33 -8.21
CA GLN A 23 -20.98 15.52 -8.65
C GLN A 23 -21.69 14.17 -8.68
N ALA A 24 -22.97 14.17 -8.32
CA ALA A 24 -23.79 12.97 -8.35
C ALA A 24 -23.99 12.49 -9.81
N PRO A 25 -24.02 11.17 -10.04
CA PRO A 25 -23.84 10.11 -9.05
C PRO A 25 -22.36 9.94 -8.63
N TYR A 26 -22.12 9.81 -7.32
CA TYR A 26 -20.77 9.57 -6.80
C TYR A 26 -20.28 8.18 -7.19
N GLU A 27 -18.98 8.06 -7.45
CA GLU A 27 -18.32 6.78 -7.69
C GLU A 27 -18.16 6.02 -6.37
N SER A 28 -18.24 4.69 -6.40
CA SER A 28 -17.95 3.86 -5.24
C SER A 28 -16.45 3.91 -4.90
N VAL A 29 -16.11 3.65 -3.64
CA VAL A 29 -14.70 3.57 -3.22
C VAL A 29 -13.95 2.46 -3.97
N GLU A 30 -14.61 1.32 -4.19
CA GLU A 30 -14.05 0.19 -4.92
C GLU A 30 -13.70 0.56 -6.37
N ASP A 31 -14.66 1.11 -7.12
CA ASP A 31 -14.46 1.50 -8.52
C ASP A 31 -13.33 2.54 -8.65
N TRP A 32 -13.31 3.52 -7.73
CA TRP A 32 -12.28 4.54 -7.69
C TRP A 32 -10.89 3.92 -7.43
N LEU A 33 -10.77 3.03 -6.44
CA LEU A 33 -9.53 2.32 -6.13
C LEU A 33 -9.07 1.47 -7.32
N TRP A 34 -10.00 0.82 -8.02
CA TRP A 34 -9.69 0.00 -9.19
C TRP A 34 -9.17 0.82 -10.35
N ARG A 35 -9.78 1.98 -10.60
CA ARG A 35 -9.41 2.89 -11.68
C ARG A 35 -8.08 3.59 -11.38
N ARG A 36 -7.93 4.15 -10.17
CA ARG A 36 -6.75 4.93 -9.75
C ARG A 36 -5.55 4.05 -9.40
N GLY A 37 -5.79 2.85 -8.85
CA GLY A 37 -4.76 1.92 -8.41
C GLY A 37 -3.94 1.29 -9.55
N ARG A 38 -4.45 1.31 -10.79
CA ARG A 38 -3.71 0.78 -11.96
C ARG A 38 -2.42 1.55 -12.18
N GLY A 39 -1.29 0.85 -12.06
CA GLY A 39 0.05 1.44 -12.24
C GLY A 39 0.52 2.34 -11.09
N LEU A 40 -0.28 2.51 -10.03
CA LEU A 40 0.02 3.44 -8.94
C LEU A 40 1.34 3.12 -8.23
N ALA A 41 1.63 1.84 -8.01
CA ALA A 41 2.89 1.40 -7.41
C ALA A 41 4.13 1.86 -8.21
N ALA A 42 4.05 1.85 -9.54
CA ALA A 42 5.14 2.31 -10.40
C ALA A 42 5.34 3.83 -10.31
N VAL A 43 4.25 4.58 -10.17
CA VAL A 43 4.28 6.04 -9.97
C VAL A 43 4.97 6.39 -8.65
N TYR A 44 4.55 5.79 -7.53
CA TYR A 44 5.20 6.00 -6.23
C TYR A 44 6.69 5.61 -6.26
N LEU A 45 7.03 4.48 -6.87
CA LEU A 45 8.43 4.04 -6.99
C LEU A 45 9.26 5.01 -7.83
N THR A 46 8.69 5.61 -8.87
CA THR A 46 9.36 6.62 -9.69
C THR A 46 9.58 7.91 -8.90
N ALA A 47 8.56 8.36 -8.17
CA ALA A 47 8.65 9.55 -7.32
C ALA A 47 9.74 9.38 -6.24
N LEU A 48 9.71 8.27 -5.50
CA LEU A 48 10.70 7.96 -4.46
C LEU A 48 12.14 7.87 -5.02
N LYS A 49 12.31 7.32 -6.23
CA LYS A 49 13.63 7.34 -6.89
C LYS A 49 14.07 8.76 -7.26
N SER A 50 13.17 9.57 -7.81
CA SER A 50 13.50 10.94 -8.24
C SER A 50 13.94 11.84 -7.07
N GLN A 51 13.45 11.54 -5.87
CA GLN A 51 13.81 12.24 -4.63
C GLN A 51 15.05 11.66 -3.92
N GLY A 52 15.62 10.55 -4.39
CA GLY A 52 16.77 9.90 -3.74
C GLY A 52 16.43 9.07 -2.49
N GLU A 53 15.14 8.86 -2.22
CA GLU A 53 14.62 8.09 -1.08
C GLU A 53 14.90 6.58 -1.22
N ILE A 54 15.04 6.11 -2.46
CA ILE A 54 15.41 4.72 -2.78
C ILE A 54 16.67 4.71 -3.64
N THR A 55 17.68 3.98 -3.20
CA THR A 55 18.85 3.64 -4.02
C THR A 55 18.81 2.18 -4.41
N TRP A 56 19.35 1.84 -5.58
CA TRP A 56 19.48 0.45 -6.00
C TRP A 56 20.90 -0.01 -5.73
N ARG A 57 21.08 -0.89 -4.75
CA ARG A 57 22.39 -1.51 -4.54
C ARG A 57 22.50 -2.71 -5.49
N ARG A 58 23.35 -2.59 -6.51
CA ARG A 58 23.81 -3.79 -7.24
C ARG A 58 24.58 -4.68 -6.27
N ARG A 59 24.18 -5.94 -6.18
CA ARG A 59 24.83 -6.92 -5.31
C ARG A 59 26.16 -7.37 -5.95
N SER A 60 27.26 -6.71 -5.56
CA SER A 60 28.67 -7.00 -5.90
C SER A 60 29.05 -6.96 -7.40
N ARG A 61 30.30 -6.59 -7.69
CA ARG A 61 30.89 -6.55 -9.05
C ARG A 61 31.15 -7.93 -9.67
N TRP A 62 30.86 -9.01 -8.94
CA TRP A 62 31.28 -10.39 -9.28
C TRP A 62 30.13 -11.37 -9.54
N ALA A 63 28.87 -10.93 -9.47
CA ALA A 63 27.72 -11.77 -9.78
C ALA A 63 27.02 -11.32 -11.08
N PRO A 64 27.17 -12.04 -12.21
CA PRO A 64 26.62 -11.61 -13.49
C PRO A 64 25.07 -11.65 -13.57
N PHE A 65 24.40 -12.25 -12.58
CA PHE A 65 22.94 -12.39 -12.51
C PHE A 65 22.32 -11.84 -11.21
N GLY A 66 23.03 -10.98 -10.48
CA GLY A 66 22.50 -10.41 -9.24
C GLY A 66 21.36 -9.42 -9.51
N SER A 67 20.14 -9.75 -9.09
CA SER A 67 19.01 -8.81 -9.11
C SER A 67 19.38 -7.56 -8.31
N SER A 68 19.17 -6.39 -8.91
CA SER A 68 19.38 -5.12 -8.22
C SER A 68 18.35 -5.04 -7.10
N ARG A 69 18.78 -4.85 -5.84
CA ARG A 69 17.83 -4.70 -4.73
C ARG A 69 17.67 -3.24 -4.38
N ALA A 70 16.43 -2.77 -4.31
CA ALA A 70 16.08 -1.48 -3.75
C ALA A 70 16.48 -1.47 -2.27
N VAL A 71 17.33 -0.53 -1.90
CA VAL A 71 17.74 -0.24 -0.54
C VAL A 71 17.20 1.15 -0.21
N LEU A 72 16.46 1.24 0.89
CA LEU A 72 15.96 2.52 1.39
C LEU A 72 17.14 3.36 1.87
N THR A 73 17.19 4.61 1.44
CA THR A 73 18.17 5.58 1.94
C THR A 73 17.72 6.04 3.33
N ASP A 74 18.64 6.23 4.28
CA ASP A 74 18.27 6.79 5.57
C ASP A 74 17.99 8.29 5.44
N THR A 75 16.73 8.62 5.17
CA THR A 75 16.26 10.00 4.97
C THR A 75 15.43 10.46 6.17
N PRO A 76 15.29 11.78 6.38
CA PRO A 76 14.33 12.31 7.35
C PRO A 76 12.91 11.80 7.12
N ALA A 77 12.47 11.68 5.87
CA ALA A 77 11.15 11.17 5.50
C ALA A 77 10.98 9.70 5.94
N LEU A 78 11.99 8.85 5.70
CA LEU A 78 11.96 7.46 6.14
C LEU A 78 11.90 7.34 7.68
N ARG A 79 12.65 8.18 8.40
CA ARG A 79 12.61 8.19 9.88
C ARG A 79 11.25 8.63 10.40
N SER A 80 10.66 9.68 9.83
CA SER A 80 9.31 10.13 10.17
C SER A 80 8.25 9.07 9.86
N ALA A 81 8.35 8.39 8.71
CA ALA A 81 7.43 7.31 8.35
C ALA A 81 7.54 6.12 9.32
N ARG A 82 8.76 5.75 9.73
CA ARG A 82 8.99 4.73 10.75
C ARG A 82 8.40 5.12 12.09
N GLU A 83 8.64 6.36 12.54
CA GLU A 83 8.13 6.88 13.81
C GLU A 83 6.60 6.82 13.87
N ARG A 84 5.91 7.24 12.80
CA ARG A 84 4.44 7.17 12.70
C ARG A 84 3.94 5.73 12.74
N ARG A 85 4.66 4.82 12.09
CA ARG A 85 4.33 3.39 12.09
C ARG A 85 4.54 2.75 13.47
N THR A 86 5.63 3.06 14.17
CA THR A 86 5.89 2.56 15.53
C THR A 86 5.00 3.20 16.58
N SER A 87 4.53 4.42 16.32
CA SER A 87 3.52 5.10 17.14
C SER A 87 2.12 4.49 17.00
N ASP A 88 1.96 3.43 16.19
CA ASP A 88 0.69 2.73 15.93
C ASP A 88 -0.45 3.71 15.59
N GLU A 89 -0.13 4.73 14.77
CA GLU A 89 -1.11 5.72 14.33
C GLU A 89 -2.35 5.02 13.74
N PRO A 90 -3.57 5.32 14.24
CA PRO A 90 -4.74 4.46 14.09
C PRO A 90 -5.11 4.22 12.63
N VAL A 91 -5.08 5.26 11.79
CA VAL A 91 -5.40 5.16 10.35
C VAL A 91 -4.36 4.32 9.60
N LEU A 92 -3.07 4.56 9.85
CA LEU A 92 -1.99 3.82 9.20
C LEU A 92 -1.96 2.34 9.65
N ALA A 93 -2.25 2.09 10.92
CA ALA A 93 -2.34 0.74 11.47
C ALA A 93 -3.52 -0.05 10.87
N SER A 94 -4.70 0.58 10.73
CA SER A 94 -5.88 -0.03 10.11
C SER A 94 -5.66 -0.30 8.62
N LEU A 95 -5.08 0.64 7.87
CA LEU A 95 -4.74 0.43 6.46
C LEU A 95 -3.68 -0.64 6.27
N GLY A 96 -2.61 -0.62 7.07
CA GLY A 96 -1.57 -1.66 7.06
C GLY A 96 -2.14 -3.05 7.34
N THR A 97 -3.12 -3.14 8.23
CA THR A 97 -3.87 -4.36 8.49
C THR A 97 -4.67 -4.83 7.28
N ALA A 98 -5.42 -3.93 6.66
CA ALA A 98 -6.24 -4.25 5.48
C ALA A 98 -5.42 -4.84 4.32
N ILE A 99 -4.18 -4.38 4.14
CA ILE A 99 -3.28 -4.84 3.06
C ILE A 99 -2.22 -5.86 3.52
N GLY A 100 -2.33 -6.38 4.74
CA GLY A 100 -1.43 -7.41 5.27
C GLY A 100 0.00 -6.94 5.57
N ILE A 101 0.28 -5.64 5.64
CA ILE A 101 1.57 -5.06 6.05
C ILE A 101 1.63 -4.93 7.59
N HIS A 102 1.17 -5.98 8.28
CA HIS A 102 1.39 -6.11 9.72
C HIS A 102 2.90 -6.17 9.98
N ASP A 103 3.32 -5.62 11.12
CA ASP A 103 4.71 -5.76 11.55
C ASP A 103 5.04 -7.24 11.69
N GLN A 104 5.74 -7.80 10.69
CA GLN A 104 6.24 -9.16 10.78
C GLN A 104 7.24 -9.31 11.94
N GLU A 105 7.77 -8.18 12.41
CA GLU A 105 8.62 -8.03 13.60
C GLU A 105 7.85 -8.14 14.91
N ARG A 106 6.51 -7.95 14.91
CA ARG A 106 5.68 -8.15 16.11
C ARG A 106 5.37 -9.65 16.31
N PRO A 107 5.42 -10.14 17.57
CA PRO A 107 4.95 -11.48 17.92
C PRO A 107 3.54 -11.76 17.42
N GLN A 108 3.26 -13.00 17.03
CA GLN A 108 1.96 -13.41 16.47
C GLN A 108 0.79 -13.07 17.42
N ASP A 109 0.96 -13.29 18.72
CA ASP A 109 -0.04 -12.99 19.75
C ASP A 109 -0.46 -11.51 19.76
N GLN A 110 0.46 -10.60 19.45
CA GLN A 110 0.17 -9.15 19.38
C GLN A 110 -0.53 -8.78 18.07
N ARG A 111 -0.31 -9.54 16.99
CA ARG A 111 -1.02 -9.35 15.73
C ARG A 111 -2.47 -9.80 15.87
N ASP A 112 -2.70 -10.97 16.47
CA ASP A 112 -4.03 -11.52 16.69
C ASP A 112 -4.86 -10.62 17.62
N GLN A 113 -4.26 -10.11 18.72
CA GLN A 113 -4.91 -9.11 19.59
C GLN A 113 -5.29 -7.81 18.88
N ARG A 114 -4.49 -7.36 17.90
CA ARG A 114 -4.78 -6.15 17.12
C ARG A 114 -5.91 -6.37 16.10
N LEU A 115 -6.09 -7.60 15.60
CA LEU A 115 -7.27 -7.96 14.81
C LEU A 115 -8.54 -7.99 15.66
N GLU A 116 -8.45 -8.43 16.91
CA GLU A 116 -9.56 -8.48 17.85
C GLU A 116 -9.92 -7.10 18.44
N SER A 117 -8.94 -6.22 18.59
CA SER A 117 -9.09 -4.85 19.09
C SER A 117 -8.43 -3.85 18.15
N PRO A 118 -9.14 -3.43 17.08
CA PRO A 118 -8.63 -2.43 16.16
C PRO A 118 -8.38 -1.10 16.88
N PRO A 119 -7.43 -0.29 16.39
CA PRO A 119 -7.12 1.00 16.99
C PRO A 119 -8.34 1.95 16.94
N ASP A 120 -8.54 2.70 18.01
CA ASP A 120 -9.64 3.66 18.12
C ASP A 120 -9.42 4.83 17.13
N VAL A 121 -10.35 4.98 16.18
CA VAL A 121 -10.36 6.05 15.19
C VAL A 121 -11.39 7.07 15.67
N ALA A 122 -10.93 8.22 16.15
CA ALA A 122 -11.79 9.21 16.79
C ALA A 122 -12.86 9.87 15.89
N ASP A 123 -12.85 9.60 14.58
CA ASP A 123 -13.77 10.20 13.59
C ASP A 123 -14.58 9.11 12.87
N GLU A 124 -15.89 9.14 13.05
CA GLU A 124 -16.88 8.23 12.46
C GLU A 124 -16.82 8.23 10.92
N ALA A 125 -16.54 9.38 10.30
CA ALA A 125 -16.40 9.46 8.84
C ALA A 125 -15.16 8.69 8.36
N VAL A 126 -14.05 8.79 9.10
CA VAL A 126 -12.82 8.05 8.81
C VAL A 126 -13.02 6.56 9.04
N GLU A 127 -13.70 6.18 10.12
CA GLU A 127 -14.04 4.79 10.40
C GLU A 127 -14.87 4.16 9.28
N THR A 128 -15.89 4.87 8.80
CA THR A 128 -16.74 4.43 7.67
C THR A 128 -15.91 4.22 6.39
N VAL A 129 -15.01 5.16 6.08
CA VAL A 129 -14.12 5.05 4.93
C VAL A 129 -13.18 3.86 5.08
N LEU A 130 -12.58 3.66 6.25
CA LEU A 130 -11.67 2.54 6.52
C LEU A 130 -12.39 1.19 6.39
N ALA A 131 -13.60 1.06 6.93
CA ALA A 131 -14.41 -0.14 6.79
C ALA A 131 -14.73 -0.43 5.31
N THR A 132 -15.08 0.60 4.53
CA THR A 132 -15.35 0.47 3.09
C THR A 132 -14.10 0.06 2.32
N VAL A 133 -12.95 0.67 2.61
CA VAL A 133 -11.66 0.32 1.98
C VAL A 133 -11.28 -1.12 2.31
N HIS A 134 -11.44 -1.54 3.57
CA HIS A 134 -11.15 -2.91 3.97
C HIS A 134 -11.98 -3.92 3.18
N ASN A 135 -13.29 -3.69 3.05
CA ASN A 135 -14.15 -4.56 2.23
C ASN A 135 -13.71 -4.59 0.76
N ALA A 136 -13.46 -3.43 0.15
CA ALA A 136 -13.00 -3.34 -1.23
C ALA A 136 -11.65 -4.06 -1.47
N VAL A 137 -10.73 -4.03 -0.51
CA VAL A 137 -9.46 -4.78 -0.60
C VAL A 137 -9.69 -6.28 -0.52
N ARG A 138 -10.59 -6.75 0.36
CA ARG A 138 -10.94 -8.18 0.43
C ARG A 138 -11.59 -8.68 -0.86
N ASP A 139 -12.47 -7.89 -1.45
CA ASP A 139 -13.12 -8.22 -2.72
C ASP A 139 -12.10 -8.25 -3.88
N LEU A 140 -11.15 -7.31 -3.89
CA LEU A 140 -10.00 -7.33 -4.81
C LEU A 140 -9.14 -8.58 -4.68
N GLU A 141 -8.88 -9.04 -3.45
CA GLU A 141 -8.14 -10.28 -3.20
C GLU A 141 -8.90 -11.50 -3.70
N ALA A 142 -10.21 -11.57 -3.46
CA ALA A 142 -11.06 -12.64 -3.98
C ALA A 142 -11.05 -12.69 -5.51
N GLU A 143 -11.15 -11.53 -6.17
CA GLU A 143 -11.10 -11.43 -7.64
C GLU A 143 -9.74 -11.87 -8.19
N ARG A 144 -8.63 -11.48 -7.53
CA ARG A 144 -7.28 -11.92 -7.89
C ARG A 144 -7.12 -13.43 -7.74
N GLN A 145 -7.65 -14.00 -6.67
CA GLN A 145 -7.59 -15.44 -6.42
C GLN A 145 -8.36 -16.20 -7.51
N ARG A 146 -9.56 -15.73 -7.88
CA ARG A 146 -10.34 -16.30 -8.98
C ARG A 146 -9.55 -16.30 -10.28
N ARG A 147 -9.02 -15.14 -10.69
CA ARG A 147 -8.22 -15.03 -11.93
C ARG A 147 -6.98 -15.91 -11.90
N SER A 148 -6.29 -16.01 -10.77
CA SER A 148 -5.13 -16.90 -10.64
C SER A 148 -5.48 -18.37 -10.83
N ILE A 149 -6.67 -18.80 -10.38
CA ILE A 149 -7.15 -20.17 -10.58
C ILE A 149 -7.50 -20.39 -12.06
N GLU A 150 -8.16 -19.42 -12.69
CA GLU A 150 -8.49 -19.46 -14.12
C GLU A 150 -7.22 -19.52 -14.98
N ASP A 151 -6.26 -18.63 -14.75
CA ASP A 151 -4.98 -18.60 -15.45
C ASP A 151 -4.21 -19.92 -15.26
N ALA A 152 -4.19 -20.47 -14.03
CA ALA A 152 -3.56 -21.77 -13.76
C ALA A 152 -4.29 -22.92 -14.48
N ALA A 153 -5.61 -22.86 -14.60
CA ALA A 153 -6.38 -23.83 -15.37
C ALA A 153 -6.06 -23.75 -16.86
N PHE A 154 -5.94 -22.55 -17.43
CA PHE A 154 -5.49 -22.36 -18.82
C PHE A 154 -4.05 -22.85 -19.04
N ASP A 155 -3.14 -22.54 -18.13
CA ASP A 155 -1.74 -22.99 -18.17
C ASP A 155 -1.64 -24.53 -18.16
N ASN A 156 -2.45 -25.19 -17.34
CA ASN A 156 -2.48 -26.66 -17.25
C ASN A 156 -3.01 -27.32 -18.52
N ILE A 157 -4.01 -26.72 -19.19
CA ILE A 157 -4.52 -27.22 -20.49
C ILE A 157 -3.42 -27.15 -21.57
N TRP A 158 -2.62 -26.07 -21.57
CA TRP A 158 -1.57 -25.87 -22.58
C TRP A 158 -0.29 -26.70 -22.35
N ARG A 159 -0.05 -27.18 -21.11
CA ARG A 159 1.08 -28.06 -20.77
C ARG A 159 0.76 -29.57 -20.84
N GLY A 160 -0.47 -29.94 -21.21
CA GLY A 160 -0.95 -31.32 -21.27
C GLY A 160 -0.92 -31.99 -22.66
N GLN A 161 -0.07 -31.53 -23.58
CA GLN A 161 0.24 -32.21 -24.86
C GLN A 161 1.69 -32.67 -24.91
#